data_AF-A0A7Z0BSG2-F1
#
_entry.id   AF-A0A7Z0BSG2-F1
#
_cell.length_a   1.000
_cell.length_b   1.000
_cell.length_c   1.000
_cell.angle_alpha   90.00
_cell.angle_beta   90.00
_cell.angle_gamma   90.00
#
_symmetry.space_group_name_H-M   'P 1'
#
loop_
_entity.id
_entity.type
_entity.pdbx_description
1 polymer ?
#
loop_
_entity_poly.entity_id
_entity_poly.type
_entity_poly.pdbx_seq_one_letter_code
_entity_poly.pdbx_strand_id
1 'polypeptide(L)'
;MQLIEKLTVLADAAKYDVSCASSGAPKRSSKGQNGMGATDGMGICHSFTPDGRCVALLKVLLTNFCLYDCQYCVNRRSSDVPRARFTPEEVVTLTLDFYRRNCISGLFLSSGIIRSADYTMEQLVRVAKLLREEHEFRGYIHLKTIPDASPELIAEAGRYADRLSVNIELPTESSLIRLAPEKSVAPIKLAMGTIRNGVEEADSEKRAPAFAPAGQSTQMIVGADATDDSTILHTAQSLYGDFRLKRVYYSAFSPIPQSPKSVPFEAPPLLREHRLYQADFLMRGYGFKAAELLDGPGNLALDIDPKLAWALNNRQHFPVDLNRADVTMIARIPGIGVLSAQRLVALRRQKRIRFEDVGRLRCALEKAKPFIVTQDYRPLQATRESLLLRQQLSEPPRQMGLW
;
A
#
# COMPACT_ATOMS: atom_id res chain seq x y z
N MET A 1 22.82 19.72 15.03
CA MET A 1 22.42 19.57 13.61
C MET A 1 21.48 20.69 13.25
N GLN A 2 21.71 21.32 12.11
CA GLN A 2 20.79 22.31 11.55
C GLN A 2 19.52 21.63 11.00
N LEU A 3 18.43 22.40 10.84
CA LEU A 3 17.12 21.90 10.42
C LEU A 3 17.18 21.09 9.10
N ILE A 4 17.95 21.59 8.11
CA ILE A 4 18.11 20.96 6.79
C ILE A 4 18.89 19.64 6.88
N GLU A 5 19.89 19.55 7.75
CA GLU A 5 20.63 18.31 7.98
C GLU A 5 19.73 17.24 8.61
N LYS A 6 18.91 17.63 9.60
CA LYS A 6 17.90 16.74 10.20
C LYS A 6 16.92 16.25 9.14
N LEU A 7 16.42 17.14 8.27
CA LEU A 7 15.53 16.78 7.17
C LEU A 7 16.16 15.75 6.24
N THR A 8 17.43 15.94 5.86
CA THR A 8 18.14 15.00 4.99
C THR A 8 18.21 13.60 5.62
N VAL A 9 18.54 13.50 6.91
CA VAL A 9 18.62 12.23 7.63
C VAL A 9 17.25 11.58 7.78
N LEU A 10 16.25 12.35 8.20
CA LEU A 10 14.93 11.83 8.58
C LEU A 10 14.02 11.55 7.39
N ALA A 11 14.22 12.24 6.27
CA ALA A 11 13.57 11.92 5.01
C ALA A 11 14.16 10.65 4.37
N ASP A 12 15.49 10.47 4.39
CA ASP A 12 16.11 9.24 3.89
C ASP A 12 15.70 8.02 4.75
N ALA A 13 15.67 8.16 6.07
CA ALA A 13 15.22 7.12 6.98
C ALA A 13 13.73 6.75 6.77
N ALA A 14 12.90 7.70 6.34
CA ALA A 14 11.48 7.46 6.05
C ALA A 14 11.23 6.64 4.78
N LYS A 15 12.23 6.44 3.89
CA LYS A 15 12.02 5.72 2.62
C LYS A 15 11.53 4.28 2.79
N TYR A 16 11.85 3.65 3.94
CA TYR A 16 11.46 2.29 4.30
C TYR A 16 10.00 2.15 4.79
N ASP A 17 9.30 3.26 5.06
CA ASP A 17 7.85 3.25 5.32
C ASP A 17 7.08 3.34 4.00
N VAL A 18 6.47 2.26 3.50
CA VAL A 18 5.76 2.30 2.22
C VAL A 18 4.33 2.81 2.42
N SER A 19 4.12 4.06 2.06
CA SER A 19 2.80 4.73 2.02
C SER A 19 2.55 5.53 0.74
N CYS A 20 3.54 5.60 -0.16
CA CYS A 20 3.53 6.38 -1.39
C CYS A 20 4.49 5.78 -2.44
N ALA A 21 4.29 6.16 -3.71
CA ALA A 21 4.85 5.45 -4.87
C ALA A 21 6.28 5.88 -5.30
N SER A 22 6.87 6.91 -4.70
CA SER A 22 8.01 7.61 -5.32
C SER A 22 9.31 7.73 -4.51
N SER A 23 9.44 7.12 -3.33
CA SER A 23 10.57 7.37 -2.42
C SER A 23 11.90 6.63 -2.74
N GLY A 24 12.06 6.05 -3.93
CA GLY A 24 13.21 5.19 -4.27
C GLY A 24 14.13 5.67 -5.42
N ALA A 25 13.98 6.91 -5.90
CA ALA A 25 14.78 7.38 -7.04
C ALA A 25 16.28 7.52 -6.68
N PRO A 26 17.22 7.13 -7.58
CA PRO A 26 18.65 7.28 -7.32
C PRO A 26 19.04 8.76 -7.26
N LYS A 27 20.05 9.08 -6.43
CA LYS A 27 20.61 10.43 -6.31
C LYS A 27 21.17 10.87 -7.67
N ARG A 28 20.76 12.04 -8.13
CA ARG A 28 21.24 12.69 -9.35
C ARG A 28 21.46 14.17 -9.07
N SER A 29 22.40 14.80 -9.77
CA SER A 29 22.65 16.24 -9.63
C SER A 29 23.18 16.79 -10.95
N SER A 30 22.60 17.89 -11.42
CA SER A 30 23.12 18.66 -12.54
C SER A 30 24.20 19.67 -12.12
N LYS A 31 24.64 19.67 -10.84
CA LYS A 31 25.69 20.60 -10.36
C LYS A 31 27.00 20.31 -11.08
N GLY A 32 27.47 21.27 -11.88
CA GLY A 32 28.70 21.14 -12.68
C GLY A 32 28.54 20.33 -13.98
N GLN A 33 27.31 20.04 -14.41
CA GLN A 33 27.00 19.33 -15.64
C GLN A 33 26.02 20.13 -16.50
N ASN A 34 26.03 19.91 -17.82
CA ASN A 34 24.99 20.44 -18.71
C ASN A 34 23.66 19.72 -18.41
N GLY A 35 22.66 20.44 -17.92
CA GLY A 35 21.33 19.89 -17.63
C GLY A 35 20.63 20.60 -16.47
N MET A 36 19.40 20.20 -16.19
CA MET A 36 18.59 20.70 -15.07
C MET A 36 18.14 19.56 -14.17
N GLY A 37 18.04 19.84 -12.88
CA GLY A 37 17.42 18.97 -11.88
C GLY A 37 18.40 18.25 -10.97
N ALA A 38 17.91 17.90 -9.79
CA ALA A 38 18.58 17.02 -8.84
C ALA A 38 17.53 16.11 -8.21
N THR A 39 17.94 14.89 -7.86
CA THR A 39 17.17 14.04 -6.96
C THR A 39 17.78 14.20 -5.58
N ASP A 40 17.29 15.18 -4.82
CA ASP A 40 17.61 15.35 -3.41
C ASP A 40 16.52 14.67 -2.57
N GLY A 41 16.93 13.90 -1.57
CA GLY A 41 16.04 13.10 -0.73
C GLY A 41 15.22 13.94 0.26
N MET A 42 14.59 15.03 -0.17
CA MET A 42 13.90 16.02 0.67
C MET A 42 12.55 15.54 1.23
N GLY A 43 12.30 14.23 1.20
CA GLY A 43 11.12 13.62 1.82
C GLY A 43 9.82 13.85 1.09
N ILE A 44 9.81 14.45 -0.11
CA ILE A 44 8.57 14.61 -0.87
C ILE A 44 8.21 13.28 -1.53
N CYS A 45 7.00 12.78 -1.27
CA CYS A 45 6.51 11.57 -1.91
C CYS A 45 5.10 11.71 -2.50
N HIS A 46 4.85 10.97 -3.57
CA HIS A 46 3.62 11.06 -4.33
C HIS A 46 2.67 9.92 -3.97
N SER A 47 1.47 10.28 -3.56
CA SER A 47 0.36 9.36 -3.33
C SER A 47 -0.78 9.65 -4.30
N PHE A 48 -1.71 8.72 -4.43
CA PHE A 48 -2.84 8.84 -5.34
C PHE A 48 -4.15 8.80 -4.55
N THR A 49 -4.96 9.82 -4.78
CA THR A 49 -6.34 9.90 -4.30
C THR A 49 -7.23 8.85 -4.98
N PRO A 50 -8.41 8.51 -4.41
CA PRO A 50 -9.31 7.53 -5.01
C PRO A 50 -9.76 7.86 -6.44
N ASP A 51 -9.80 9.15 -6.81
CA ASP A 51 -10.11 9.64 -8.15
C ASP A 51 -8.89 9.71 -9.09
N GLY A 52 -7.72 9.25 -8.63
CA GLY A 52 -6.51 9.11 -9.45
C GLY A 52 -5.64 10.36 -9.51
N ARG A 53 -5.98 11.44 -8.78
CA ARG A 53 -5.09 12.60 -8.67
C ARG A 53 -3.86 12.27 -7.84
N CYS A 54 -2.71 12.67 -8.35
CA CYS A 54 -1.43 12.61 -7.66
C CYS A 54 -1.35 13.77 -6.64
N VAL A 55 -0.98 13.46 -5.39
CA VAL A 55 -0.76 14.43 -4.32
C VAL A 55 0.64 14.25 -3.76
N ALA A 56 1.34 15.37 -3.53
CA ALA A 56 2.66 15.37 -2.93
C ALA A 56 2.55 15.52 -1.41
N LEU A 57 3.25 14.69 -0.65
CA LEU A 57 3.28 14.72 0.81
C LEU A 57 4.71 14.92 1.30
N LEU A 58 4.89 15.72 2.34
CA LEU A 58 6.14 15.71 3.11
C LEU A 58 6.14 14.45 3.97
N LYS A 59 6.95 13.47 3.61
CA LYS A 59 7.12 12.20 4.31
C LYS A 59 8.44 12.22 5.07
N VAL A 60 8.34 12.31 6.39
CA VAL A 60 9.49 12.40 7.29
C VAL A 60 9.25 11.59 8.56
N LEU A 61 10.36 11.22 9.22
CA LEU A 61 10.31 10.75 10.61
C LEU A 61 10.45 11.94 11.56
N LEU A 62 9.71 11.95 12.67
CA LEU A 62 9.98 12.83 13.80
C LEU A 62 11.38 12.58 14.37
N THR A 63 11.76 11.31 14.44
CA THR A 63 13.09 10.85 14.85
C THR A 63 13.37 9.49 14.24
N ASN A 64 14.63 9.22 13.92
CA ASN A 64 15.08 7.88 13.57
C ASN A 64 15.75 7.17 14.75
N PHE A 65 15.87 7.78 15.93
CA PHE A 65 16.20 7.05 17.16
C PHE A 65 15.06 6.08 17.51
N CYS A 66 15.41 4.85 17.87
CA CYS A 66 14.44 3.82 18.24
C CYS A 66 14.96 2.98 19.42
N LEU A 67 14.09 2.64 20.36
CA LEU A 67 14.39 1.71 21.46
C LEU A 67 14.41 0.24 21.01
N TYR A 68 13.74 -0.08 19.89
CA TYR A 68 13.54 -1.45 19.43
C TYR A 68 14.64 -1.89 18.47
N ASP A 69 14.89 -3.20 18.44
CA ASP A 69 15.91 -3.80 17.60
C ASP A 69 15.34 -4.69 16.47
N CYS A 70 14.33 -4.19 15.76
CA CYS A 70 13.71 -4.92 14.64
C CYS A 70 14.76 -5.25 13.56
N GLN A 71 14.98 -6.52 13.28
CA GLN A 71 16.08 -7.05 12.47
C GLN A 71 16.02 -6.61 10.99
N TYR A 72 14.84 -6.21 10.51
CA TYR A 72 14.59 -5.70 9.16
C TYR A 72 14.68 -4.17 9.04
N CYS A 73 14.82 -3.44 10.15
CA CYS A 73 14.68 -1.99 10.17
C CYS A 73 16.03 -1.29 10.22
N VAL A 74 16.30 -0.39 9.27
CA VAL A 74 17.52 0.43 9.27
C VAL A 74 17.64 1.28 10.55
N ASN A 75 16.49 1.67 11.13
CA ASN A 75 16.41 2.55 12.30
C ASN A 75 16.47 1.79 13.63
N ARG A 76 16.65 0.47 13.62
CA ARG A 76 16.82 -0.33 14.84
C ARG A 76 17.95 0.21 15.72
N ARG A 77 17.87 0.02 17.04
CA ARG A 77 18.83 0.62 17.98
C ARG A 77 20.28 0.24 17.71
N SER A 78 20.53 -0.96 17.20
CA SER A 78 21.88 -1.49 16.94
C SER A 78 22.50 -0.99 15.62
N SER A 79 21.74 -0.33 14.75
CA SER A 79 22.27 0.17 13.48
C SER A 79 23.15 1.40 13.67
N ASP A 80 24.34 1.37 13.08
CA ASP A 80 25.24 2.51 12.98
C ASP A 80 24.87 3.38 11.78
N VAL A 81 23.88 4.26 11.99
CA VAL A 81 23.44 5.25 10.99
C VAL A 81 23.31 6.62 11.65
N PRO A 82 23.52 7.73 10.92
CA PRO A 82 23.33 9.07 11.45
C PRO A 82 21.94 9.22 12.08
N ARG A 83 21.89 9.75 13.31
CA ARG A 83 20.64 9.92 14.04
C ARG A 83 20.28 11.38 14.21
N ALA A 84 19.00 11.68 14.00
CA ALA A 84 18.44 13.00 14.12
C ALA A 84 17.07 12.94 14.78
N ARG A 85 16.64 14.08 15.31
CA ARG A 85 15.33 14.27 15.91
C ARG A 85 14.87 15.70 15.69
N PHE A 86 13.63 15.84 15.26
CA PHE A 86 12.92 17.11 15.24
C PHE A 86 12.23 17.38 16.58
N THR A 87 12.06 18.65 16.93
CA THR A 87 10.98 19.07 17.82
C THR A 87 9.66 19.13 17.05
N PRO A 88 8.50 19.06 17.72
CA PRO A 88 7.22 19.26 17.06
C PRO A 88 7.15 20.55 16.22
N GLU A 89 7.68 21.65 16.75
CA GLU A 89 7.71 22.97 16.11
C GLU A 89 8.56 22.99 14.84
N GLU A 90 9.66 22.24 14.80
CA GLU A 90 10.48 22.08 13.60
C GLU A 90 9.71 21.37 12.48
N VAL A 91 8.95 20.31 12.81
CA VAL A 91 8.11 19.60 11.82
C VAL A 91 6.98 20.49 11.30
N VAL A 92 6.34 21.25 12.20
CA VAL A 92 5.30 22.22 11.85
C VAL A 92 5.85 23.28 10.89
N THR A 93 7.00 23.88 11.24
CA THR A 93 7.67 24.90 10.41
C THR A 93 7.97 24.37 9.01
N LEU A 94 8.57 23.18 8.91
CA LEU A 94 8.86 22.54 7.62
C LEU A 94 7.58 22.29 6.82
N THR A 95 6.54 21.76 7.45
CA THR A 95 5.27 21.46 6.79
C THR A 95 4.65 22.72 6.20
N LEU A 96 4.59 23.81 6.97
CA LEU A 96 4.03 25.08 6.52
C LEU A 96 4.88 25.72 5.42
N ASP A 97 6.21 25.65 5.51
CA ASP A 97 7.10 26.24 4.51
C ASP A 97 7.03 25.51 3.16
N PHE A 98 7.03 24.18 3.16
CA PHE A 98 6.84 23.40 1.93
C PHE A 98 5.43 23.60 1.35
N TYR A 99 4.41 23.73 2.20
CA TYR A 99 3.04 23.97 1.74
C TYR A 99 2.88 25.36 1.11
N ARG A 100 3.37 26.43 1.75
CA ARG A 100 3.32 27.80 1.22
C ARG A 100 4.05 27.97 -0.11
N ARG A 101 5.05 27.11 -0.38
CA ARG A 101 5.80 27.05 -1.64
C ARG A 101 5.15 26.15 -2.70
N ASN A 102 3.95 25.61 -2.44
CA ASN A 102 3.23 24.66 -3.30
C ASN A 102 4.02 23.37 -3.61
N CYS A 103 4.91 22.95 -2.71
CA CYS A 103 5.69 21.73 -2.90
C CYS A 103 4.95 20.48 -2.40
N ILE A 104 4.03 20.64 -1.44
CA ILE A 104 3.28 19.54 -0.82
C ILE A 104 1.81 19.93 -0.65
N SER A 105 0.95 18.93 -0.56
CA SER A 105 -0.47 19.03 -0.20
C SER A 105 -0.76 18.56 1.24
N GLY A 106 0.25 18.03 1.93
CA GLY A 106 0.09 17.47 3.27
C GLY A 106 1.35 16.85 3.87
N LEU A 107 1.19 16.32 5.08
CA LEU A 107 2.23 15.70 5.90
C LEU A 107 1.94 14.20 6.07
N PHE A 108 2.97 13.37 5.87
CA PHE A 108 3.03 12.00 6.36
C PHE A 108 4.12 11.95 7.45
N LEU A 109 3.71 11.73 8.70
CA LEU A 109 4.62 11.73 9.83
C LEU A 109 4.64 10.36 10.52
N SER A 110 5.86 9.83 10.66
CA SER A 110 6.15 8.58 11.36
C SER A 110 7.28 8.84 12.37
N SER A 111 7.70 7.83 13.12
CA SER A 111 8.76 7.99 14.12
C SER A 111 9.38 6.64 14.50
N GLY A 112 10.65 6.67 14.88
CA GLY A 112 11.18 5.68 15.82
C GLY A 112 10.68 5.95 17.25
N ILE A 113 10.80 4.97 18.13
CA ILE A 113 10.29 5.05 19.51
C ILE A 113 11.38 5.59 20.43
N ILE A 114 11.10 6.66 21.17
CA ILE A 114 12.02 7.28 22.12
C ILE A 114 11.35 7.45 23.48
N ARG A 115 12.10 7.20 24.56
CA ARG A 115 11.63 7.19 25.96
C ARG A 115 10.54 6.15 26.25
N SER A 116 9.36 6.27 25.64
CA SER A 116 8.26 5.32 25.67
C SER A 116 7.40 5.45 24.42
N ALA A 117 6.50 4.48 24.20
CA ALA A 117 5.51 4.53 23.14
C ALA A 117 4.59 5.76 23.31
N ASP A 118 4.07 5.97 24.52
CA ASP A 118 3.24 7.13 24.87
C ASP A 118 3.94 8.45 24.58
N TYR A 119 5.15 8.64 25.10
CA TYR A 119 5.89 9.88 24.88
C TYR A 119 6.09 10.18 23.40
N THR A 120 6.40 9.15 22.60
CA THR A 120 6.56 9.30 21.15
C THR A 120 5.23 9.68 20.50
N MET A 121 4.14 9.02 20.88
CA MET A 121 2.81 9.29 20.35
C MET A 121 2.32 10.69 20.73
N GLU A 122 2.55 11.15 21.96
CA GLU A 122 2.30 12.53 22.40
C GLU A 122 2.99 13.56 21.50
N GLN A 123 4.24 13.32 21.09
CA GLN A 123 4.94 14.24 20.19
C GLN A 123 4.30 14.27 18.79
N LEU A 124 3.88 13.11 18.25
CA LEU A 124 3.20 13.02 16.96
C LEU A 124 1.84 13.74 17.01
N VAL A 125 1.07 13.52 18.07
CA VAL A 125 -0.20 14.22 18.33
C VAL A 125 0.01 15.71 18.43
N ARG A 126 1.03 16.16 19.18
CA ARG A 126 1.37 17.58 19.31
C ARG A 126 1.63 18.24 17.97
N VAL A 127 2.36 17.60 17.04
CA VAL A 127 2.54 18.15 15.68
C VAL A 127 1.20 18.38 14.98
N ALA A 128 0.31 17.38 14.98
CA ALA A 128 -0.99 17.50 14.33
C ALA A 128 -1.88 18.55 15.00
N LYS A 129 -1.86 18.62 16.34
CA LYS A 129 -2.62 19.60 17.11
C LYS A 129 -2.14 21.04 16.84
N LEU A 130 -0.84 21.29 16.87
CA LEU A 130 -0.26 22.59 16.51
C LEU A 130 -0.66 23.01 15.09
N LEU A 131 -0.57 22.08 14.13
CA LEU A 131 -1.00 22.35 12.75
C LEU A 131 -2.49 22.73 12.69
N ARG A 132 -3.38 22.01 13.37
CA ARG A 132 -4.82 22.21 13.29
C ARG A 132 -5.33 23.42 14.09
N GLU A 133 -4.86 23.59 15.31
CA GLU A 133 -5.41 24.56 16.27
C GLU A 133 -4.69 25.91 16.22
N GLU A 134 -3.36 25.93 16.15
CA GLU A 134 -2.59 27.18 16.18
C GLU A 134 -2.33 27.76 14.79
N HIS A 135 -2.07 26.90 13.81
CA HIS A 135 -1.75 27.32 12.44
C HIS A 135 -2.89 27.16 11.44
N GLU A 136 -4.05 26.67 11.90
CA GLU A 136 -5.27 26.45 11.10
C GLU A 136 -5.03 25.70 9.79
N PHE A 137 -4.00 24.83 9.76
CA PHE A 137 -3.60 24.08 8.58
C PHE A 137 -4.73 23.12 8.19
N ARG A 138 -5.25 23.27 6.96
CA ARG A 138 -6.31 22.41 6.40
C ARG A 138 -5.82 21.41 5.36
N GLY A 139 -4.50 21.29 5.17
CA GLY A 139 -3.91 20.27 4.31
C GLY A 139 -3.98 18.87 4.92
N TYR A 140 -3.63 17.87 4.13
CA TYR A 140 -3.74 16.46 4.53
C TYR A 140 -2.71 16.08 5.62
N ILE A 141 -3.10 15.30 6.62
CA ILE A 141 -2.23 14.78 7.68
C ILE A 141 -2.43 13.27 7.82
N HIS A 142 -1.35 12.51 7.61
CA HIS A 142 -1.28 11.08 7.88
C HIS A 142 -0.28 10.85 9.02
N LEU A 143 -0.75 10.33 10.14
CA LEU A 143 0.11 9.89 11.24
C LEU A 143 0.27 8.37 11.28
N LYS A 144 1.51 7.91 11.45
CA LYS A 144 1.79 6.51 11.80
C LYS A 144 1.73 6.36 13.32
N THR A 145 0.76 5.61 13.81
CA THR A 145 0.54 5.40 15.24
C THR A 145 1.58 4.44 15.80
N ILE A 146 1.97 4.65 17.06
CA ILE A 146 2.79 3.70 17.81
C ILE A 146 1.85 2.70 18.50
N PRO A 147 1.86 1.40 18.13
CA PRO A 147 0.90 0.43 18.63
C PRO A 147 0.80 0.30 20.15
N ASP A 148 1.93 0.41 20.84
CA ASP A 148 2.03 0.26 22.30
C ASP A 148 1.69 1.56 23.05
N ALA A 149 1.23 2.59 22.36
CA ALA A 149 0.76 3.82 22.99
C ALA A 149 -0.65 3.66 23.55
N SER A 150 -1.00 4.50 24.52
CA SER A 150 -2.30 4.47 25.17
C SER A 150 -3.45 4.68 24.17
N PRO A 151 -4.59 3.99 24.35
CA PRO A 151 -5.77 4.19 23.50
C PRO A 151 -6.23 5.65 23.44
N GLU A 152 -6.05 6.42 24.51
CA GLU A 152 -6.40 7.84 24.58
C GLU A 152 -5.55 8.68 23.61
N LEU A 153 -4.25 8.41 23.51
CA LEU A 153 -3.35 9.09 22.58
C LEU A 153 -3.64 8.71 21.12
N ILE A 154 -4.00 7.45 20.87
CA ILE A 154 -4.44 7.00 19.55
C ILE A 154 -5.75 7.69 19.15
N ALA A 155 -6.70 7.81 20.09
CA ALA A 155 -7.95 8.52 19.86
C ALA A 155 -7.71 10.02 19.63
N GLU A 156 -6.81 10.65 20.39
CA GLU A 156 -6.44 12.05 20.17
C GLU A 156 -5.82 12.25 18.78
N ALA A 157 -4.93 11.36 18.34
CA ALA A 157 -4.38 11.41 16.99
C ALA A 157 -5.46 11.34 15.90
N GLY A 158 -6.49 10.52 16.10
CA GLY A 158 -7.60 10.38 15.16
C GLY A 158 -8.45 11.64 15.00
N ARG A 159 -8.52 12.50 16.03
CA ARG A 159 -9.24 13.79 15.97
C ARG A 159 -8.54 14.83 15.08
N TYR A 160 -7.21 14.80 15.02
CA TYR A 160 -6.43 15.81 14.30
C TYR A 160 -5.90 15.34 12.93
N ALA A 161 -5.71 14.03 12.74
CA ALA A 161 -5.23 13.44 11.50
C ALA A 161 -6.36 13.09 10.53
N ASP A 162 -6.09 13.17 9.22
CA ASP A 162 -6.99 12.68 8.18
C ASP A 162 -6.92 11.16 8.04
N ARG A 163 -5.73 10.58 8.24
CA ARG A 163 -5.47 9.14 8.18
C ARG A 163 -4.56 8.69 9.30
N LEU A 164 -4.87 7.52 9.84
CA LEU A 164 -3.97 6.81 10.75
C LEU A 164 -3.44 5.53 10.10
N SER A 165 -2.23 5.12 10.45
CA SER A 165 -1.73 3.79 10.08
C SER A 165 -0.98 3.11 11.21
N VAL A 166 -1.28 1.82 11.39
CA VAL A 166 -0.63 0.93 12.35
C VAL A 166 0.11 -0.14 11.55
N ASN A 167 1.44 -0.26 11.68
CA ASN A 167 2.15 -1.31 10.95
C ASN A 167 2.04 -2.65 11.67
N ILE A 168 1.56 -3.68 10.97
CA ILE A 168 1.69 -5.07 11.41
C ILE A 168 3.10 -5.62 11.12
N GLU A 169 3.79 -5.05 10.13
CA GLU A 169 5.16 -5.34 9.67
C GLU A 169 5.34 -6.74 9.08
N LEU A 170 4.96 -7.79 9.79
CA LEU A 170 5.13 -9.17 9.36
C LEU A 170 3.79 -9.92 9.33
N PRO A 171 3.61 -10.83 8.36
CA PRO A 171 2.32 -11.49 8.11
C PRO A 171 1.95 -12.53 9.17
N THR A 172 2.92 -13.02 9.95
CA THR A 172 2.72 -14.05 10.98
C THR A 172 3.30 -13.61 12.32
N GLU A 173 2.68 -14.08 13.41
CA GLU A 173 3.12 -13.80 14.77
C GLU A 173 4.49 -14.41 15.09
N SER A 174 4.74 -15.63 14.62
CA SER A 174 6.04 -16.31 14.81
C SER A 174 7.19 -15.53 14.17
N SER A 175 6.98 -14.96 12.99
CA SER A 175 7.96 -14.10 12.34
C SER A 175 8.11 -12.76 13.04
N LEU A 176 7.02 -12.18 13.56
CA LEU A 176 7.07 -10.96 14.36
C LEU A 176 7.95 -11.15 15.61
N ILE A 177 7.72 -12.22 16.38
CA ILE A 177 8.51 -12.54 17.57
C ILE A 177 9.98 -12.74 17.21
N ARG A 178 10.27 -13.44 16.11
CA ARG A 178 11.65 -13.73 15.69
C ARG A 178 12.41 -12.49 15.23
N LEU A 179 11.76 -11.61 14.47
CA LEU A 179 12.42 -10.50 13.77
C LEU A 179 12.21 -9.13 14.44
N ALA A 180 11.27 -9.01 15.37
CA ALA A 180 11.01 -7.80 16.14
C ALA A 180 10.46 -8.17 17.53
N PRO A 181 11.29 -8.77 18.41
CA PRO A 181 10.84 -9.35 19.67
C PRO A 181 10.23 -8.35 20.64
N GLU A 182 10.53 -7.05 20.50
CA GLU A 182 9.90 -5.99 21.29
C GLU A 182 8.49 -5.62 20.83
N LYS A 183 8.02 -6.14 19.69
CA LYS A 183 6.66 -5.95 19.17
C LYS A 183 5.80 -7.17 19.45
N SER A 184 4.50 -6.95 19.65
CA SER A 184 3.53 -8.04 19.78
C SER A 184 2.25 -7.75 18.99
N VAL A 185 1.53 -8.82 18.61
CA VAL A 185 0.34 -8.71 17.77
C VAL A 185 -0.83 -8.07 18.52
N ALA A 186 -0.93 -8.30 19.84
CA ALA A 186 -2.07 -7.84 20.64
C ALA A 186 -2.19 -6.29 20.70
N PRO A 187 -1.15 -5.51 21.04
CA PRO A 187 -1.18 -4.05 20.98
C PRO A 187 -1.45 -3.51 19.57
N ILE A 188 -0.89 -4.14 18.54
CA ILE A 188 -1.15 -3.78 17.13
C ILE A 188 -2.64 -3.89 16.81
N LYS A 189 -3.26 -5.02 17.15
CA LYS A 189 -4.70 -5.24 16.94
C LYS A 189 -5.55 -4.32 17.82
N LEU A 190 -5.14 -4.05 19.06
CA LEU A 190 -5.83 -3.13 19.94
C LEU A 190 -5.84 -1.71 19.35
N ALA A 191 -4.70 -1.22 18.90
CA ALA A 191 -4.58 0.08 18.24
C ALA A 191 -5.48 0.19 16.99
N MET A 192 -5.46 -0.83 16.11
CA MET A 192 -6.35 -0.88 14.94
C MET A 192 -7.84 -0.90 15.34
N GLY A 193 -8.18 -1.62 16.42
CA GLY A 193 -9.53 -1.68 16.99
C GLY A 193 -9.99 -0.32 17.51
N THR A 194 -9.15 0.39 18.26
CA THR A 194 -9.41 1.76 18.74
C THR A 194 -9.71 2.70 17.58
N ILE A 195 -8.89 2.65 16.52
CA ILE A 195 -9.10 3.49 15.33
C ILE A 195 -10.40 3.13 14.61
N ARG A 196 -10.71 1.83 14.46
CA ARG A 196 -11.96 1.37 13.83
C ARG A 196 -13.16 1.93 14.58
N ASN A 197 -13.18 1.76 15.90
CA ASN A 197 -14.28 2.21 16.75
C ASN A 197 -14.45 3.73 16.66
N GLY A 198 -13.37 4.50 16.69
CA GLY A 198 -13.43 5.97 16.54
C GLY A 198 -13.96 6.42 15.18
N VAL A 199 -13.60 5.75 14.09
CA VAL A 199 -14.17 6.02 12.75
C VAL A 199 -15.65 5.67 12.71
N GLU A 200 -16.04 4.51 13.25
CA GLU A 200 -17.44 4.07 13.26
C GLU A 200 -18.33 4.99 14.11
N GLU A 201 -17.84 5.47 15.25
CA GLU A 201 -18.51 6.45 16.10
C GLU A 201 -18.73 7.78 15.35
N ALA A 202 -17.68 8.32 14.73
CA ALA A 202 -17.78 9.55 13.95
C ALA A 202 -18.72 9.42 12.73
N ASP A 203 -18.74 8.27 12.06
CA ASP A 203 -19.62 8.02 10.91
C ASP A 203 -21.09 7.80 11.34
N SER A 204 -21.35 7.40 12.59
CA SER A 204 -22.70 7.10 13.10
C SER A 204 -23.54 8.36 13.35
N GLU A 205 -22.90 9.49 13.63
CA GLU A 205 -23.56 10.75 13.95
C GLU A 205 -23.22 11.85 12.95
N LYS A 206 -24.23 12.41 12.27
CA LYS A 206 -24.04 13.46 11.23
C LYS A 206 -23.28 14.71 11.69
N ARG A 207 -23.22 14.98 13.00
CA ARG A 207 -22.59 16.16 13.58
C ARG A 207 -21.43 15.82 14.51
N ALA A 208 -21.02 14.54 14.60
CA ALA A 208 -19.85 14.18 15.38
C ALA A 208 -18.60 14.86 14.78
N PRO A 209 -17.63 15.23 15.63
CA PRO A 209 -16.32 15.65 15.16
C PRO A 209 -15.71 14.59 14.24
N ALA A 210 -15.05 15.04 13.18
CA ALA A 210 -14.36 14.13 12.27
C ALA A 210 -13.28 13.33 13.01
N PHE A 211 -13.17 12.04 12.69
CA PHE A 211 -12.14 11.16 13.20
C PHE A 211 -11.53 10.38 12.05
N ALA A 212 -10.25 10.64 11.74
CA ALA A 212 -9.50 10.00 10.65
C ALA A 212 -10.37 9.72 9.40
N PRO A 213 -10.97 10.75 8.76
CA PRO A 213 -11.97 10.58 7.70
C PRO A 213 -11.47 9.79 6.47
N ALA A 214 -10.16 9.75 6.23
CA ALA A 214 -9.56 8.91 5.18
C ALA A 214 -9.33 7.45 5.62
N GLY A 215 -9.77 7.09 6.83
CA GLY A 215 -9.74 5.77 7.45
C GLY A 215 -8.36 5.36 7.96
N GLN A 216 -8.18 4.05 8.13
CA GLN A 216 -6.92 3.45 8.56
C GLN A 216 -6.28 2.54 7.52
N SER A 217 -4.95 2.39 7.63
CA SER A 217 -4.16 1.52 6.77
C SER A 217 -3.05 0.81 7.55
N THR A 218 -2.45 -0.21 6.95
CA THR A 218 -1.32 -0.95 7.54
C THR A 218 -0.26 -1.24 6.48
N GLN A 219 0.88 -1.78 6.91
CA GLN A 219 1.98 -2.18 6.04
C GLN A 219 2.49 -3.58 6.44
N MET A 220 2.81 -4.39 5.44
CA MET A 220 3.52 -5.66 5.55
C MET A 220 4.82 -5.63 4.73
N ILE A 221 5.87 -6.21 5.29
CA ILE A 221 7.15 -6.44 4.62
C ILE A 221 7.10 -7.83 3.98
N VAL A 222 7.37 -7.86 2.68
CA VAL A 222 7.34 -9.06 1.86
C VAL A 222 8.76 -9.56 1.69
N GLY A 223 9.01 -10.83 2.00
CA GLY A 223 10.31 -11.46 1.80
C GLY A 223 11.37 -11.12 2.86
N ALA A 224 10.98 -10.59 4.03
CA ALA A 224 11.86 -10.56 5.20
C ALA A 224 12.01 -11.94 5.87
N ASP A 225 11.14 -12.88 5.51
CA ASP A 225 11.13 -14.26 5.93
C ASP A 225 10.63 -15.17 4.78
N ALA A 226 10.41 -16.45 5.10
CA ALA A 226 9.90 -17.45 4.18
C ALA A 226 8.36 -17.45 4.05
N THR A 227 7.65 -16.44 4.56
CA THR A 227 6.19 -16.41 4.47
C THR A 227 5.76 -16.30 3.01
N ASP A 228 4.81 -17.14 2.62
CA ASP A 228 4.28 -17.22 1.26
C ASP A 228 3.15 -16.21 0.99
N ASP A 229 2.84 -15.99 -0.28
CA ASP A 229 1.82 -15.02 -0.67
C ASP A 229 0.41 -15.45 -0.24
N SER A 230 0.15 -16.76 -0.14
CA SER A 230 -1.12 -17.30 0.38
C SER A 230 -1.39 -16.78 1.80
N THR A 231 -0.41 -16.95 2.70
CA THR A 231 -0.49 -16.46 4.08
C THR A 231 -0.64 -14.94 4.12
N ILE A 232 0.14 -14.20 3.32
CA ILE A 232 0.08 -12.74 3.25
C ILE A 232 -1.33 -12.26 2.84
N LEU A 233 -1.92 -12.85 1.80
CA LEU A 233 -3.25 -12.49 1.32
C LEU A 233 -4.35 -12.87 2.31
N HIS A 234 -4.23 -14.01 2.98
CA HIS A 234 -5.16 -14.39 4.05
C HIS A 234 -5.10 -13.42 5.24
N THR A 235 -3.90 -13.05 5.68
CA THR A 235 -3.72 -12.03 6.72
C THR A 235 -4.31 -10.70 6.29
N ALA A 236 -4.05 -10.26 5.05
CA ALA A 236 -4.65 -9.03 4.51
C ALA A 236 -6.19 -9.08 4.50
N GLN A 237 -6.78 -10.21 4.08
CA GLN A 237 -8.23 -10.40 4.08
C GLN A 237 -8.83 -10.25 5.48
N SER A 238 -8.23 -10.91 6.47
CA SER A 238 -8.68 -10.83 7.86
C SER A 238 -8.57 -9.40 8.38
N LEU A 239 -7.46 -8.71 8.12
CA LEU A 239 -7.30 -7.31 8.55
C LEU A 239 -8.34 -6.37 7.92
N TYR A 240 -8.68 -6.57 6.65
CA TYR A 240 -9.77 -5.80 6.02
C TYR A 240 -11.13 -6.04 6.70
N GLY A 241 -11.45 -7.30 7.00
CA GLY A 241 -12.71 -7.65 7.67
C GLY A 241 -12.77 -7.14 9.11
N ASP A 242 -11.75 -7.46 9.90
CA ASP A 242 -11.71 -7.22 11.34
C ASP A 242 -11.59 -5.72 11.67
N PHE A 243 -10.81 -4.97 10.88
CA PHE A 243 -10.48 -3.57 11.19
C PHE A 243 -10.98 -2.54 10.16
N ARG A 244 -11.74 -2.98 9.15
CA ARG A 244 -12.24 -2.11 8.06
C ARG A 244 -11.14 -1.26 7.41
N LEU A 245 -9.95 -1.84 7.25
CA LEU A 245 -8.81 -1.14 6.66
C LEU A 245 -9.17 -0.60 5.27
N LYS A 246 -8.71 0.61 4.94
CA LYS A 246 -8.84 1.16 3.58
C LYS A 246 -7.78 0.59 2.64
N ARG A 247 -6.61 0.23 3.19
CA ARG A 247 -5.46 -0.27 2.42
C ARG A 247 -4.45 -1.02 3.27
N VAL A 248 -3.92 -2.09 2.70
CA VAL A 248 -2.67 -2.74 3.10
C VAL A 248 -1.58 -2.31 2.10
N TYR A 249 -0.44 -1.87 2.61
CA TYR A 249 0.76 -1.60 1.82
C TYR A 249 1.71 -2.80 1.90
N TYR A 250 2.22 -3.22 0.76
CA TYR A 250 3.26 -4.24 0.65
C TYR A 250 4.58 -3.54 0.32
N SER A 251 5.62 -3.87 1.06
CA SER A 251 6.99 -3.41 0.81
C SER A 251 7.87 -4.62 0.61
N ALA A 252 8.52 -4.77 -0.54
CA ALA A 252 9.63 -5.70 -0.65
C ALA A 252 10.67 -5.41 0.44
N PHE A 253 11.17 -6.46 1.06
CA PHE A 253 12.27 -6.36 2.01
C PHE A 253 13.49 -5.79 1.30
N SER A 254 14.06 -4.73 1.86
CA SER A 254 15.32 -4.15 1.41
C SER A 254 16.39 -4.52 2.43
N PRO A 255 17.42 -5.28 2.05
CA PRO A 255 18.59 -5.47 2.90
C PRO A 255 19.13 -4.12 3.37
N ILE A 256 19.47 -4.06 4.65
CA ILE A 256 20.09 -2.89 5.28
C ILE A 256 21.61 -3.11 5.43
N PRO A 257 22.41 -2.04 5.52
CA PRO A 257 23.81 -2.17 5.90
C PRO A 257 23.94 -3.01 7.18
N GLN A 258 24.88 -3.96 7.19
CA GLN A 258 25.10 -4.86 8.34
C GLN A 258 23.82 -5.62 8.76
N SER A 259 23.04 -6.08 7.77
CA SER A 259 21.86 -6.91 8.02
C SER A 259 22.21 -8.14 8.86
N PRO A 260 21.44 -8.43 9.91
CA PRO A 260 21.54 -9.67 10.67
C PRO A 260 21.38 -10.90 9.77
N LYS A 261 22.00 -12.02 10.16
CA LYS A 261 21.80 -13.31 9.47
C LYS A 261 20.37 -13.87 9.60
N SER A 262 19.54 -13.26 10.45
CA SER A 262 18.15 -13.67 10.66
C SER A 262 17.19 -13.17 9.56
N VAL A 263 17.64 -12.23 8.72
CA VAL A 263 16.91 -11.76 7.54
C VAL A 263 17.68 -12.14 6.26
N PRO A 264 17.02 -12.24 5.10
CA PRO A 264 17.70 -12.52 3.84
C PRO A 264 18.78 -11.49 3.49
N PHE A 265 19.80 -11.91 2.75
CA PHE A 265 20.84 -11.00 2.24
C PHE A 265 20.43 -10.29 0.96
N GLU A 266 19.47 -10.84 0.24
CA GLU A 266 18.98 -10.31 -1.04
C GLU A 266 17.53 -9.87 -0.91
N ALA A 267 17.16 -8.84 -1.66
CA ALA A 267 15.77 -8.41 -1.79
C ALA A 267 14.97 -9.48 -2.56
N PRO A 268 13.67 -9.68 -2.26
CA PRO A 268 12.84 -10.54 -3.07
C PRO A 268 12.65 -9.94 -4.47
N PRO A 269 12.21 -10.74 -5.46
CA PRO A 269 11.87 -10.21 -6.78
C PRO A 269 10.86 -9.06 -6.67
N LEU A 270 11.18 -7.89 -7.24
CA LEU A 270 10.29 -6.71 -7.23
C LEU A 270 8.89 -7.01 -7.76
N LEU A 271 8.80 -7.95 -8.71
CA LEU A 271 7.53 -8.38 -9.29
C LEU A 271 6.61 -9.06 -8.27
N ARG A 272 7.15 -9.66 -7.21
CA ARG A 272 6.37 -10.27 -6.12
C ARG A 272 5.52 -9.23 -5.38
N GLU A 273 6.11 -8.09 -5.01
CA GLU A 273 5.39 -6.96 -4.41
C GLU A 273 4.25 -6.48 -5.33
N HIS A 274 4.54 -6.33 -6.62
CA HIS A 274 3.55 -5.91 -7.60
C HIS A 274 2.41 -6.93 -7.75
N ARG A 275 2.70 -8.24 -7.76
CA ARG A 275 1.67 -9.29 -7.82
C ARG A 275 0.78 -9.29 -6.58
N LEU A 276 1.32 -9.05 -5.39
CA LEU A 276 0.54 -8.87 -4.16
C LEU A 276 -0.40 -7.65 -4.24
N TYR A 277 0.07 -6.52 -4.75
CA TYR A 277 -0.81 -5.37 -4.99
C TYR A 277 -1.93 -5.66 -6.00
N GLN A 278 -1.65 -6.42 -7.05
CA GLN A 278 -2.66 -6.83 -8.02
C GLN A 278 -3.70 -7.76 -7.37
N ALA A 279 -3.26 -8.74 -6.57
CA ALA A 279 -4.13 -9.65 -5.84
C ALA A 279 -4.99 -8.91 -4.79
N ASP A 280 -4.40 -8.02 -4.00
CA ASP A 280 -5.12 -7.14 -3.07
C ASP A 280 -6.20 -6.31 -3.76
N PHE A 281 -5.88 -5.74 -4.93
CA PHE A 281 -6.83 -4.98 -5.72
C PHE A 281 -8.00 -5.84 -6.20
N LEU A 282 -7.77 -7.11 -6.55
CA LEU A 282 -8.83 -8.07 -6.84
C LEU A 282 -9.71 -8.35 -5.62
N MET A 283 -9.12 -8.49 -4.44
CA MET A 283 -9.88 -8.72 -3.21
C MET A 283 -10.78 -7.52 -2.88
N ARG A 284 -10.22 -6.31 -2.86
CA ARG A 284 -10.98 -5.10 -2.50
C ARG A 284 -11.95 -4.63 -3.58
N GLY A 285 -11.53 -4.68 -4.84
CA GLY A 285 -12.26 -4.08 -5.96
C GLY A 285 -13.19 -5.06 -6.69
N TYR A 286 -12.84 -6.34 -6.73
CA TYR A 286 -13.58 -7.36 -7.49
C TYR A 286 -14.27 -8.41 -6.58
N GLY A 287 -14.03 -8.36 -5.28
CA GLY A 287 -14.63 -9.29 -4.32
C GLY A 287 -14.07 -10.71 -4.43
N PHE A 288 -12.80 -10.86 -4.82
CA PHE A 288 -12.10 -12.14 -4.69
C PHE A 288 -11.80 -12.44 -3.22
N LYS A 289 -11.85 -13.72 -2.85
CA LYS A 289 -11.28 -14.22 -1.60
C LYS A 289 -9.83 -14.65 -1.82
N ALA A 290 -9.01 -14.59 -0.76
CA ALA A 290 -7.62 -15.06 -0.80
C ALA A 290 -7.53 -16.51 -1.29
N ALA A 291 -8.39 -17.40 -0.77
CA ALA A 291 -8.48 -18.80 -1.17
C ALA A 291 -8.89 -19.01 -2.64
N GLU A 292 -9.53 -18.02 -3.28
CA GLU A 292 -9.82 -18.11 -4.72
C GLU A 292 -8.55 -17.83 -5.54
N LEU A 293 -7.68 -16.94 -5.07
CA LEU A 293 -6.46 -16.56 -5.77
C LEU A 293 -5.34 -17.60 -5.60
N LEU A 294 -5.27 -18.24 -4.43
CA LEU A 294 -4.35 -19.33 -4.11
C LEU A 294 -5.09 -20.40 -3.30
N ASP A 295 -5.25 -21.60 -3.86
CA ASP A 295 -5.99 -22.72 -3.25
C ASP A 295 -5.22 -23.44 -2.13
N GLY A 296 -3.96 -23.06 -1.90
CA GLY A 296 -3.11 -23.65 -0.87
C GLY A 296 -1.85 -22.81 -0.60
N PRO A 297 -0.90 -23.35 0.18
CA PRO A 297 0.39 -22.71 0.40
C PRO A 297 1.11 -22.45 -0.93
N GLY A 298 1.80 -21.32 -1.01
CA GLY A 298 2.54 -20.93 -2.20
C GLY A 298 2.52 -19.45 -2.53
N ASN A 299 3.26 -19.11 -3.58
CA ASN A 299 3.42 -17.74 -4.05
C ASN A 299 2.62 -17.51 -5.34
N LEU A 300 2.28 -16.25 -5.60
CA LEU A 300 1.67 -15.83 -6.85
C LEU A 300 2.65 -16.05 -8.01
N ALA A 301 2.10 -16.42 -9.16
CA ALA A 301 2.85 -16.50 -10.40
C ALA A 301 3.47 -15.15 -10.75
N LEU A 302 4.78 -15.14 -11.03
CA LEU A 302 5.48 -13.91 -11.42
C LEU A 302 5.25 -13.57 -12.90
N ASP A 303 5.12 -14.58 -13.77
CA ASP A 303 5.01 -14.44 -15.23
C ASP A 303 3.63 -13.95 -15.73
N ILE A 304 2.58 -14.06 -14.91
CA ILE A 304 1.21 -13.65 -15.28
C ILE A 304 0.51 -12.91 -14.14
N ASP A 305 -0.43 -12.02 -14.49
CA ASP A 305 -1.23 -11.31 -13.49
C ASP A 305 -2.22 -12.25 -12.76
N PRO A 306 -2.55 -12.00 -11.47
CA PRO A 306 -3.37 -12.91 -10.66
C PRO A 306 -4.78 -13.17 -11.23
N LYS A 307 -5.35 -12.20 -11.97
CA LYS A 307 -6.68 -12.34 -12.55
C LYS A 307 -6.67 -13.32 -13.72
N LEU A 308 -5.65 -13.22 -14.57
CA LEU A 308 -5.40 -14.17 -15.64
C LEU A 308 -5.05 -15.56 -15.08
N ALA A 309 -4.18 -15.63 -14.07
CA ALA A 309 -3.83 -16.89 -13.40
C ALA A 309 -5.07 -17.62 -12.88
N TRP A 310 -5.96 -16.89 -12.20
CA TRP A 310 -7.23 -17.41 -11.72
C TRP A 310 -8.09 -17.95 -12.88
N ALA A 311 -8.26 -17.17 -13.95
CA ALA A 311 -9.10 -17.56 -15.07
C ALA A 311 -8.59 -18.79 -15.84
N LEU A 312 -7.26 -18.96 -15.90
CA LEU A 312 -6.61 -20.13 -16.51
C LEU A 312 -6.71 -21.38 -15.64
N ASN A 313 -6.71 -21.24 -14.31
CA ASN A 313 -6.90 -22.35 -13.37
C ASN A 313 -8.39 -22.73 -13.23
N ASN A 314 -9.30 -21.84 -13.61
CA ASN A 314 -10.74 -22.01 -13.43
C ASN A 314 -11.50 -22.08 -14.75
N ARG A 315 -10.98 -22.86 -15.71
CA ARG A 315 -11.54 -22.97 -17.08
C ARG A 315 -12.99 -23.42 -17.13
N GLN A 316 -13.48 -24.13 -16.13
CA GLN A 316 -14.88 -24.57 -16.03
C GLN A 316 -15.87 -23.39 -16.03
N HIS A 317 -15.46 -22.18 -15.64
CA HIS A 317 -16.30 -20.99 -15.68
C HIS A 317 -16.25 -20.23 -17.01
N PHE A 318 -15.44 -20.68 -17.97
CA PHE A 318 -15.18 -19.97 -19.21
C PHE A 318 -15.41 -20.85 -20.45
N PRO A 319 -15.82 -20.25 -21.58
CA PRO A 319 -16.03 -18.83 -21.79
C PRO A 319 -17.37 -18.32 -21.22
N VAL A 320 -17.41 -17.06 -20.84
CA VAL A 320 -18.57 -16.39 -20.24
C VAL A 320 -19.41 -15.71 -21.33
N ASP A 321 -20.71 -16.04 -21.39
CA ASP A 321 -21.66 -15.34 -22.28
C ASP A 321 -21.97 -13.95 -21.74
N LEU A 322 -21.45 -12.92 -22.43
CA LEU A 322 -21.62 -11.52 -22.08
C LEU A 322 -23.05 -11.01 -22.27
N ASN A 323 -24.00 -11.79 -22.76
CA ASN A 323 -25.42 -11.45 -22.79
C ASN A 323 -26.23 -12.07 -21.64
N ARG A 324 -25.64 -13.00 -20.87
CA ARG A 324 -26.35 -13.77 -19.84
C ARG A 324 -25.71 -13.70 -18.45
N ALA A 325 -24.38 -13.72 -18.36
CA ALA A 325 -23.68 -13.86 -17.09
C ALA A 325 -23.82 -12.64 -16.17
N ASP A 326 -23.78 -12.85 -14.87
CA ASP A 326 -23.84 -11.78 -13.87
C ASP A 326 -22.67 -10.80 -13.95
N VAL A 327 -22.91 -9.56 -13.50
CA VAL A 327 -21.91 -8.47 -13.52
C VAL A 327 -20.61 -8.85 -12.80
N THR A 328 -20.72 -9.62 -11.72
CA THR A 328 -19.59 -10.10 -10.93
C THR A 328 -18.72 -11.05 -11.74
N MET A 329 -19.32 -12.02 -12.44
CA MET A 329 -18.58 -12.94 -13.30
C MET A 329 -17.97 -12.23 -14.50
N ILE A 330 -18.67 -11.25 -15.11
CA ILE A 330 -18.09 -10.44 -16.19
C ILE A 330 -16.85 -9.68 -15.69
N ALA A 331 -16.94 -9.09 -14.50
CA ALA A 331 -15.83 -8.37 -13.91
C ALA A 331 -14.64 -9.29 -13.62
N ARG A 332 -14.81 -10.61 -13.50
CA ARG A 332 -13.72 -11.57 -13.30
C ARG A 332 -13.01 -11.98 -14.60
N ILE A 333 -13.53 -11.60 -15.77
CA ILE A 333 -12.90 -11.88 -17.07
C ILE A 333 -11.59 -11.06 -17.21
N PRO A 334 -10.45 -11.68 -17.57
CA PRO A 334 -9.22 -10.96 -17.88
C PRO A 334 -9.44 -9.89 -18.97
N GLY A 335 -8.91 -8.69 -18.75
CA GLY A 335 -9.08 -7.56 -19.68
C GLY A 335 -10.39 -6.78 -19.58
N ILE A 336 -11.35 -7.19 -18.73
CA ILE A 336 -12.58 -6.43 -18.45
C ILE A 336 -12.55 -5.92 -17.00
N GLY A 337 -12.59 -4.60 -16.79
CA GLY A 337 -12.67 -4.00 -15.46
C GLY A 337 -14.10 -3.93 -14.89
N VAL A 338 -14.24 -3.66 -13.58
CA VAL A 338 -15.56 -3.55 -12.90
C VAL A 338 -16.48 -2.53 -13.58
N LEU A 339 -15.97 -1.34 -13.89
CA LEU A 339 -16.75 -0.30 -14.58
C LEU A 339 -17.19 -0.74 -15.97
N SER A 340 -16.31 -1.40 -16.72
CA SER A 340 -16.66 -1.93 -18.05
C SER A 340 -17.68 -3.06 -17.94
N ALA A 341 -17.59 -3.92 -16.93
CA ALA A 341 -18.59 -4.95 -16.65
C ALA A 341 -19.97 -4.36 -16.37
N GLN A 342 -20.05 -3.32 -15.53
CA GLN A 342 -21.30 -2.60 -15.25
C GLN A 342 -21.88 -1.96 -16.53
N ARG A 343 -21.04 -1.31 -17.34
CA ARG A 343 -21.44 -0.71 -18.62
C ARG A 343 -21.95 -1.76 -19.60
N LEU A 344 -21.30 -2.93 -19.68
CA LEU A 344 -21.76 -4.05 -20.50
C LEU A 344 -23.16 -4.51 -20.06
N VAL A 345 -23.40 -4.70 -18.76
CA VAL A 345 -24.72 -5.10 -18.25
C VAL A 345 -25.78 -4.04 -18.53
N ALA A 346 -25.45 -2.76 -18.39
CA ALA A 346 -26.36 -1.67 -18.75
C ALA A 346 -26.70 -1.70 -20.24
N LEU A 347 -25.71 -1.93 -21.11
CA LEU A 347 -25.89 -1.97 -22.56
C LEU A 347 -26.78 -3.14 -23.02
N ARG A 348 -26.79 -4.28 -22.30
CA ARG A 348 -27.67 -5.44 -22.58
C ARG A 348 -29.14 -5.09 -22.62
N ARG A 349 -29.55 -4.06 -21.88
CA ARG A 349 -30.95 -3.59 -21.82
C ARG A 349 -31.40 -2.95 -23.12
N GLN A 350 -30.45 -2.47 -23.92
CA GLN A 350 -30.71 -1.75 -25.17
C GLN A 350 -30.47 -2.63 -26.39
N LYS A 351 -29.45 -3.50 -26.34
CA LYS A 351 -29.11 -4.41 -27.42
C LYS A 351 -28.38 -5.65 -26.92
N ARG A 352 -28.34 -6.67 -27.78
CA ARG A 352 -27.42 -7.79 -27.58
C ARG A 352 -25.98 -7.30 -27.76
N ILE A 353 -25.12 -7.68 -26.82
CA ILE A 353 -23.70 -7.34 -26.81
C ILE A 353 -23.01 -8.08 -27.94
N ARG A 354 -22.33 -7.30 -28.79
CA ARG A 354 -21.47 -7.76 -29.88
C ARG A 354 -20.01 -7.61 -29.51
N PHE A 355 -19.12 -8.28 -30.24
CA PHE A 355 -17.69 -8.25 -29.96
C PHE A 355 -17.10 -6.83 -30.05
N GLU A 356 -17.56 -6.05 -31.02
CA GLU A 356 -17.14 -4.65 -31.17
C GLU A 356 -17.48 -3.77 -29.96
N ASP A 357 -18.56 -4.07 -29.23
CA ASP A 357 -18.99 -3.29 -28.06
C ASP A 357 -17.98 -3.39 -26.93
N VAL A 358 -17.38 -4.57 -26.77
CA VAL A 358 -16.34 -4.82 -25.78
C VAL A 358 -15.12 -3.93 -26.07
N GLY A 359 -14.77 -3.77 -27.35
CA GLY A 359 -13.69 -2.88 -27.79
C GLY A 359 -13.99 -1.40 -27.57
N ARG A 360 -15.22 -0.96 -27.88
CA ARG A 360 -15.67 0.43 -27.65
C ARG A 360 -15.65 0.84 -26.18
N LEU A 361 -15.82 -0.12 -25.27
CA LEU A 361 -15.69 0.09 -23.82
C LEU A 361 -14.24 0.06 -23.30
N ARG A 362 -13.24 0.09 -24.21
CA ARG A 362 -11.80 0.11 -23.91
C ARG A 362 -11.34 -1.09 -23.07
N CYS A 363 -12.00 -2.23 -23.19
CA CYS A 363 -11.52 -3.48 -22.60
C CYS A 363 -10.28 -3.98 -23.37
N ALA A 364 -9.38 -4.67 -22.67
CA ALA A 364 -8.20 -5.27 -23.30
C ALA A 364 -8.62 -6.54 -24.07
N LEU A 365 -9.01 -6.36 -25.33
CA LEU A 365 -9.60 -7.42 -26.15
C LEU A 365 -8.72 -8.66 -26.29
N GLU A 366 -7.41 -8.51 -26.51
CA GLU A 366 -6.52 -9.67 -26.65
C GLU A 366 -6.51 -10.55 -25.39
N LYS A 367 -6.61 -9.95 -24.20
CA LYS A 367 -6.74 -10.68 -22.94
C LYS A 367 -8.13 -11.29 -22.76
N ALA A 368 -9.19 -10.62 -23.21
CA ALA A 368 -10.57 -11.04 -22.98
C ALA A 368 -11.06 -12.10 -23.97
N LYS A 369 -10.59 -12.07 -25.23
CA LYS A 369 -11.02 -12.95 -26.33
C LYS A 369 -11.16 -14.42 -25.92
N PRO A 370 -10.19 -15.08 -25.26
CA PRO A 370 -10.29 -16.51 -24.94
C PRO A 370 -11.39 -16.87 -23.92
N PHE A 371 -11.93 -15.86 -23.24
CA PHE A 371 -12.78 -16.02 -22.06
C PHE A 371 -14.22 -15.55 -22.28
N ILE A 372 -14.58 -15.04 -23.46
CA ILE A 372 -15.90 -14.42 -23.70
C ILE A 372 -16.66 -15.02 -24.88
N VAL A 373 -17.99 -15.04 -24.76
CA VAL A 373 -18.93 -15.22 -25.87
C VAL A 373 -19.77 -13.96 -26.00
N THR A 374 -19.96 -13.48 -27.24
CA THR A 374 -20.90 -12.41 -27.58
C THR A 374 -21.90 -12.93 -28.61
N GLN A 375 -22.83 -12.08 -29.05
CA GLN A 375 -23.82 -12.46 -30.07
C GLN A 375 -23.16 -13.00 -31.36
N ASP A 376 -22.03 -12.41 -31.75
CA ASP A 376 -21.33 -12.61 -33.02
C ASP A 376 -19.91 -13.19 -32.87
N TYR A 377 -19.49 -13.55 -31.64
CA TYR A 377 -18.17 -14.12 -31.39
C TYR A 377 -18.23 -15.29 -30.42
N ARG A 378 -17.51 -16.37 -30.78
CA ARG A 378 -17.18 -17.49 -29.91
C ARG A 378 -15.68 -17.75 -29.97
N PRO A 379 -15.00 -18.01 -28.84
CA PRO A 379 -13.56 -18.19 -28.87
C PRO A 379 -13.20 -19.54 -29.49
N LEU A 380 -12.45 -19.51 -30.59
CA LEU A 380 -11.81 -20.71 -31.16
C LEU A 380 -10.85 -21.38 -30.16
N GLN A 381 -10.34 -20.58 -29.22
CA GLN A 381 -9.38 -20.98 -28.21
C GLN A 381 -10.04 -21.53 -26.93
N ALA A 382 -11.38 -21.65 -26.90
CA ALA A 382 -12.10 -22.16 -25.74
C ALA A 382 -11.65 -23.58 -25.32
N THR A 383 -11.26 -24.40 -26.30
CA THR A 383 -10.79 -25.77 -26.14
C THR A 383 -9.27 -25.88 -26.02
N ARG A 384 -8.51 -24.77 -26.15
CA ARG A 384 -7.05 -24.80 -25.97
C ARG A 384 -6.70 -25.06 -24.51
N GLU A 385 -5.63 -25.82 -24.31
CA GLU A 385 -5.07 -26.04 -22.99
C GLU A 385 -4.61 -24.73 -22.35
N SER A 386 -4.84 -24.58 -21.04
CA SER A 386 -4.48 -23.38 -20.28
C SER A 386 -2.99 -23.02 -20.40
N LEU A 387 -2.11 -24.00 -20.60
CA LEU A 387 -0.66 -23.76 -20.78
C LEU A 387 -0.35 -22.96 -22.04
N LEU A 388 -1.01 -23.26 -23.16
CA LEU A 388 -0.81 -22.53 -24.42
C LEU A 388 -1.34 -21.09 -24.31
N LEU A 389 -2.47 -20.90 -23.64
CA LEU A 389 -3.02 -19.57 -23.38
C LEU A 389 -2.12 -18.78 -22.43
N ARG A 390 -1.53 -19.43 -21.42
CA ARG A 390 -0.56 -18.81 -20.52
C ARG A 390 0.64 -18.26 -21.28
N GLN A 391 1.24 -19.05 -22.17
CA GLN A 391 2.39 -18.62 -22.99
C GLN A 391 2.05 -17.47 -23.95
N GLN A 392 0.82 -17.44 -24.48
CA GLN A 392 0.38 -16.39 -25.40
C GLN A 392 0.07 -15.06 -24.70
N LEU A 393 -0.38 -15.14 -23.45
CA LEU A 393 -0.88 -13.98 -22.69
C LEU A 393 0.07 -13.53 -21.59
N SER A 394 1.16 -14.26 -21.33
CA SER A 394 2.20 -13.85 -20.40
C SER A 394 2.90 -12.60 -20.88
N GLU A 395 3.35 -11.80 -19.91
CA GLU A 395 4.16 -10.64 -20.25
C GLU A 395 5.48 -11.14 -20.86
N PRO A 396 5.93 -10.62 -22.02
CA PRO A 396 7.20 -11.05 -22.60
C PRO A 396 8.30 -10.77 -21.57
N PRO A 397 9.27 -11.69 -21.39
CA PRO A 397 10.34 -11.50 -20.43
C PRO A 397 11.07 -10.20 -20.76
N ARG A 398 10.93 -9.20 -19.89
CA ARG A 398 11.76 -8.00 -19.96
C ARG A 398 13.13 -8.42 -19.43
N GLN A 399 14.12 -8.43 -20.32
CA GLN A 399 15.51 -8.53 -19.92
C GLN A 399 15.75 -7.43 -18.88
N MET A 400 15.96 -7.82 -17.62
CA MET A 400 16.33 -6.86 -16.59
C MET A 400 17.66 -6.28 -17.01
N GLY A 401 17.72 -4.96 -17.16
CA GLY A 401 18.99 -4.29 -17.39
C GLY A 401 19.95 -4.70 -16.29
N LEU A 402 21.08 -5.29 -16.69
CA LEU A 402 22.23 -5.45 -15.80
C LEU A 402 22.62 -4.02 -15.41
N TRP A 403 22.38 -3.66 -14.15
CA TRP A 403 22.89 -2.42 -13.56
C TRP A 403 23.96 -2.77 -12.55
#